data_AF-A0A4U0X7F0-F1
#
_entry.id   AF-A0A4U0X7F0-F1
#
_cell.length_a   1.000
_cell.length_b   1.000
_cell.length_c   1.000
_cell.angle_alpha   90.00
_cell.angle_beta   90.00
_cell.angle_gamma   90.00
#
_symmetry.space_group_name_H-M   'P 1'
#
loop_
_entity.id
_entity.type
_entity.pdbx_description
1 polymer ?
#
loop_
_entity_poly.entity_id
_entity_poly.type
_entity_poly.pdbx_seq_one_letter_code
_entity_poly.pdbx_strand_id
1 'polypeptide(L)'
;MFRIASAVFSLIDFLSSQPIHGIATFPSEEAKPGAFFYTGSTTEAFIATAVSIFINDNKNSSTVQWTTPINTLIRDDFVLTDEYWTNHITLEDVMSHRTGMPRHDSMWIIDDGSTVRRRTRSLRHLPLTNAPPTTSQCCNLMFMVVSHVIETATGQGLGDFLRIHIYGLLNMTSTFFSLSDAQNSSDPVAQGYYRSSRAYLASVQKC
;
A
#
# COMPACT_ATOMS: atom_id res chain seq x y z
N MET A 1 -7.96 -19.51 23.15
CA MET A 1 -7.49 -18.18 23.58
C MET A 1 -6.43 -17.72 22.58
N PHE A 2 -6.65 -16.60 21.90
CA PHE A 2 -5.73 -16.04 20.90
C PHE A 2 -4.51 -15.41 21.58
N ARG A 3 -3.31 -15.59 21.03
CA ARG A 3 -2.10 -14.90 21.47
C ARG A 3 -1.47 -14.21 20.26
N ILE A 4 -1.38 -12.89 20.32
CA ILE A 4 -0.65 -12.06 19.36
C ILE A 4 0.79 -11.94 19.89
N ALA A 5 1.81 -12.08 19.02
CA ALA A 5 3.22 -12.08 19.44
C ALA A 5 3.64 -10.72 20.01
N SER A 6 3.34 -9.64 19.30
CA SER A 6 3.58 -8.25 19.72
C SER A 6 2.53 -7.32 19.13
N ALA A 7 2.17 -6.29 19.89
CA ALA A 7 1.36 -5.18 19.40
C ALA A 7 1.76 -3.89 20.14
N VAL A 8 1.80 -2.78 19.42
CA VAL A 8 1.94 -1.44 19.98
C VAL A 8 0.60 -0.74 19.87
N PHE A 9 0.14 -0.16 20.97
CA PHE A 9 -1.10 0.62 20.99
C PHE A 9 -0.75 2.07 21.26
N SER A 10 -1.20 2.95 20.36
CA SER A 10 -1.17 4.39 20.57
C SER A 10 -2.59 4.89 20.78
N LEU A 11 -2.84 5.50 21.94
CA LEU A 11 -4.05 6.25 22.20
C LEU A 11 -3.67 7.73 22.15
N ILE A 12 -4.20 8.48 21.19
CA ILE A 12 -3.99 9.95 21.14
C ILE A 12 -4.95 10.57 22.14
N ASP A 13 -4.46 10.74 23.36
CA ASP A 13 -5.08 11.56 24.40
C ASP A 13 -3.95 12.41 25.01
N PHE A 14 -4.22 13.65 25.42
CA PHE A 14 -3.18 14.68 25.67
C PHE A 14 -2.19 14.36 26.82
N LEU A 15 -2.34 13.19 27.46
CA LEU A 15 -1.63 12.75 28.67
C LEU A 15 -1.15 11.28 28.65
N SER A 16 -1.27 10.54 27.55
CA SER A 16 -1.02 9.08 27.59
C SER A 16 0.43 8.68 27.29
N SER A 17 0.93 7.72 28.09
CA SER A 17 2.07 6.89 27.73
C SER A 17 1.68 5.92 26.61
N GLN A 18 2.65 5.46 25.82
CA GLN A 18 2.46 4.52 24.71
C GLN A 18 2.76 3.09 25.20
N PRO A 19 1.75 2.31 25.62
CA PRO A 19 2.00 0.96 26.11
C PRO A 19 2.43 0.03 24.96
N ILE A 20 3.52 -0.68 25.18
CA ILE A 20 4.06 -1.69 24.27
C ILE A 20 3.97 -3.04 24.96
N HIS A 21 3.38 -4.01 24.27
CA HIS A 21 3.19 -5.34 24.80
C HIS A 21 3.72 -6.41 23.83
N GLY A 22 4.37 -7.41 24.39
CA GLY A 22 4.76 -8.64 23.67
C GLY A 22 6.21 -8.66 23.19
N ILE A 23 6.46 -9.56 22.24
CA ILE A 23 7.77 -10.02 21.81
C ILE A 23 7.94 -9.68 20.32
N ALA A 24 8.87 -8.78 19.99
CA ALA A 24 9.21 -8.41 18.62
C ALA A 24 9.85 -9.58 17.85
N THR A 25 10.68 -10.39 18.52
CA THR A 25 11.25 -11.62 17.94
C THR A 25 11.17 -12.78 18.94
N PHE A 26 10.36 -13.78 18.62
CA PHE A 26 10.27 -15.04 19.34
C PHE A 26 11.63 -15.75 19.44
N PRO A 27 11.99 -16.36 20.59
CA PRO A 27 11.14 -16.58 21.76
C PRO A 27 11.16 -15.49 22.82
N SER A 28 12.10 -14.54 22.80
CA SER A 28 12.40 -13.73 24.00
C SER A 28 12.80 -12.28 23.75
N GLU A 29 12.81 -11.80 22.50
CA GLU A 29 13.14 -10.39 22.24
C GLU A 29 11.88 -9.53 22.41
N GLU A 30 11.81 -8.82 23.55
CA GLU A 30 10.70 -7.92 23.84
C GLU A 30 10.58 -6.78 22.82
N ALA A 31 9.34 -6.39 22.53
CA ALA A 31 9.08 -5.20 21.72
C ALA A 31 9.50 -3.94 22.49
N LYS A 32 10.30 -3.09 21.84
CA LYS A 32 10.81 -1.84 22.41
C LYS A 32 10.09 -0.63 21.81
N PRO A 33 10.03 0.50 22.54
CA PRO A 33 9.73 1.79 21.92
C PRO A 33 10.65 2.02 20.72
N GLY A 34 10.07 2.40 19.58
CA GLY A 34 10.81 2.61 18.32
C GLY A 34 10.87 1.40 17.38
N ALA A 35 10.48 0.19 17.80
CA ALA A 35 10.43 -0.96 16.89
C ALA A 35 9.48 -0.69 15.72
N PHE A 36 9.93 -1.03 14.50
CA PHE A 36 9.13 -0.84 13.29
C PHE A 36 8.18 -2.01 13.07
N PHE A 37 6.95 -1.70 12.66
CA PHE A 37 5.92 -2.68 12.35
C PHE A 37 5.39 -2.45 10.94
N TYR A 38 5.06 -3.54 10.25
CA TYR A 38 4.30 -3.45 9.01
C TYR A 38 2.90 -2.90 9.31
N THR A 39 2.53 -1.85 8.57
CA THR A 39 1.26 -1.14 8.77
C THR A 39 0.15 -1.64 7.83
N GLY A 40 0.50 -2.43 6.80
CA GLY A 40 -0.45 -3.08 5.90
C GLY A 40 -1.36 -2.08 5.19
N SER A 41 -2.67 -2.36 5.14
CA SER A 41 -3.66 -1.53 4.45
C SER A 41 -3.80 -0.10 4.98
N THR A 42 -3.25 0.27 6.14
CA THR A 42 -3.24 1.69 6.55
C THR A 42 -2.37 2.55 5.61
N THR A 43 -1.49 1.92 4.83
CA THR A 43 -0.74 2.56 3.73
C THR A 43 -1.68 3.17 2.68
N GLU A 44 -2.89 2.63 2.49
CA GLU A 44 -3.89 3.14 1.54
C GLU A 44 -4.27 4.60 1.85
N ALA A 45 -4.28 4.99 3.13
CA ALA A 45 -4.56 6.38 3.52
C ALA A 45 -3.45 7.33 3.06
N PHE A 46 -2.18 6.93 3.19
CA PHE A 46 -1.04 7.72 2.71
C PHE A 46 -1.04 7.82 1.18
N ILE A 47 -1.37 6.75 0.48
CA ILE A 47 -1.54 6.76 -0.98
C ILE A 47 -2.69 7.69 -1.38
N ALA A 48 -3.83 7.67 -0.67
CA ALA A 48 -4.93 8.59 -0.93
C ALA A 48 -4.55 10.05 -0.72
N THR A 49 -3.77 10.35 0.32
CA THR A 49 -3.19 11.69 0.52
C THR A 49 -2.25 12.05 -0.62
N ALA A 50 -1.38 11.14 -1.06
CA ALA A 50 -0.47 11.37 -2.18
C ALA A 50 -1.21 11.70 -3.49
N VAL A 51 -2.27 10.95 -3.81
CA VAL A 51 -3.14 11.24 -4.97
C VAL A 51 -3.81 12.61 -4.82
N SER A 52 -4.27 12.96 -3.62
CA SER A 52 -4.90 14.25 -3.36
C SER A 52 -3.92 15.41 -3.58
N ILE A 53 -2.67 15.27 -3.11
CA ILE A 53 -1.58 16.23 -3.34
C ILE A 53 -1.29 16.31 -4.85
N PHE A 54 -1.13 15.17 -5.51
CA PHE A 54 -0.85 15.10 -6.95
C PHE A 54 -1.93 15.79 -7.79
N ILE A 55 -3.21 15.59 -7.48
CA ILE A 55 -4.34 16.29 -8.12
C ILE A 55 -4.29 17.79 -7.81
N ASN A 56 -4.02 18.17 -6.56
CA ASN A 56 -3.97 19.57 -6.15
C ASN A 56 -2.84 20.35 -6.85
N ASP A 57 -1.66 19.76 -6.99
CA ASP A 57 -0.51 20.37 -7.65
C ASP A 57 -0.76 20.54 -9.17
N ASN A 58 -1.60 19.69 -9.76
CA ASN A 58 -2.00 19.75 -11.16
C ASN A 58 -3.31 20.53 -11.41
N LYS A 59 -3.90 21.12 -10.37
CA LYS A 59 -5.23 21.75 -10.43
C LYS A 59 -5.32 22.91 -11.42
N ASN A 60 -4.21 23.61 -11.65
CA ASN A 60 -4.14 24.74 -12.60
C ASN A 60 -3.83 24.31 -14.04
N SER A 61 -3.41 23.06 -14.25
CA SER A 61 -3.09 22.49 -15.56
C SER A 61 -4.26 21.72 -16.19
N SER A 62 -5.44 21.69 -15.53
CA SER A 62 -6.68 21.01 -15.98
C SER A 62 -6.56 19.51 -16.30
N THR A 63 -5.40 18.90 -16.09
CA THR A 63 -5.04 17.62 -16.74
C THR A 63 -5.41 16.41 -15.87
N VAL A 64 -5.39 16.54 -14.54
CA VAL A 64 -5.65 15.43 -13.62
C VAL A 64 -6.68 15.81 -12.56
N GLN A 65 -7.74 15.02 -12.47
CA GLN A 65 -8.85 15.12 -11.51
C GLN A 65 -9.23 13.71 -11.03
N TRP A 66 -10.05 13.60 -9.99
CA TRP A 66 -10.56 12.31 -9.50
C TRP A 66 -11.27 11.50 -10.59
N THR A 67 -11.97 12.19 -11.49
CA THR A 67 -12.69 11.59 -12.63
C THR A 67 -11.79 11.29 -13.83
N THR A 68 -10.48 11.57 -13.76
CA THR A 68 -9.54 11.28 -14.85
C THR A 68 -9.42 9.76 -15.02
N PRO A 69 -9.66 9.23 -16.24
CA PRO A 69 -9.46 7.82 -16.51
C PRO A 69 -7.98 7.42 -16.40
N ILE A 70 -7.71 6.30 -15.73
CA ILE A 70 -6.35 5.81 -15.46
C ILE A 70 -5.55 5.62 -16.76
N ASN A 71 -6.20 5.15 -17.82
CA ASN A 71 -5.54 4.93 -19.11
C ASN A 71 -4.99 6.21 -19.75
N THR A 72 -5.48 7.39 -19.39
CA THR A 72 -4.96 8.66 -19.91
C THR A 72 -3.64 9.05 -19.25
N LEU A 73 -3.37 8.50 -18.06
CA LEU A 73 -2.18 8.76 -17.27
C LEU A 73 -1.07 7.75 -17.58
N ILE A 74 -1.41 6.49 -17.85
CA ILE A 74 -0.47 5.38 -18.05
C ILE A 74 -0.91 4.43 -19.18
N ARG A 75 -1.26 4.98 -20.35
CA ARG A 75 -1.87 4.26 -21.49
C ARG A 75 -1.11 2.99 -21.92
N ASP A 76 0.22 3.05 -21.92
CA ASP A 76 1.06 1.93 -22.39
C ASP A 76 1.06 0.74 -21.42
N ASP A 77 0.64 0.96 -20.18
CA ASP A 77 0.78 0.00 -19.09
C ASP A 77 -0.57 -0.48 -18.54
N PHE A 78 -1.59 0.39 -18.49
CA PHE A 78 -2.92 0.06 -17.97
C PHE A 78 -3.88 -0.43 -19.05
N VAL A 79 -4.11 -1.74 -19.06
CA VAL A 79 -5.10 -2.42 -19.91
C VAL A 79 -5.80 -3.47 -19.06
N LEU A 80 -7.12 -3.55 -19.17
CA LEU A 80 -7.96 -4.58 -18.56
C LEU A 80 -8.48 -5.54 -19.64
N THR A 81 -9.11 -6.63 -19.21
CA THR A 81 -9.69 -7.63 -20.14
C THR A 81 -10.80 -7.05 -21.02
N ASP A 82 -11.45 -5.98 -20.56
CA ASP A 82 -12.51 -5.28 -21.27
C ASP A 82 -12.03 -3.89 -21.70
N GLU A 83 -12.16 -3.60 -22.99
CA GLU A 83 -11.71 -2.34 -23.58
C GLU A 83 -12.53 -1.13 -23.09
N TYR A 84 -13.83 -1.31 -22.87
CA TYR A 84 -14.66 -0.25 -22.30
C TYR A 84 -14.15 0.11 -20.90
N TRP A 85 -13.94 -0.88 -20.02
CA TRP A 85 -13.43 -0.60 -18.67
C TRP A 85 -12.00 -0.07 -18.65
N THR A 86 -11.15 -0.51 -19.58
CA THR A 86 -9.82 0.08 -19.77
C THR A 86 -9.91 1.59 -19.99
N ASN A 87 -10.90 2.05 -20.75
CA ASN A 87 -11.03 3.46 -21.11
C ASN A 87 -11.82 4.32 -20.12
N HIS A 88 -12.54 3.71 -19.17
CA HIS A 88 -13.50 4.44 -18.32
C HIS A 88 -13.22 4.35 -16.81
N ILE A 89 -12.38 3.42 -16.33
CA ILE A 89 -12.02 3.39 -14.90
C ILE A 89 -11.22 4.63 -14.52
N THR A 90 -11.71 5.35 -13.52
CA THR A 90 -11.13 6.61 -13.03
C THR A 90 -10.26 6.43 -11.79
N LEU A 91 -9.50 7.47 -11.42
CA LEU A 91 -8.80 7.52 -10.14
C LEU A 91 -9.76 7.34 -8.95
N GLU A 92 -10.95 7.94 -9.00
CA GLU A 92 -11.98 7.80 -7.98
C GLU A 92 -12.46 6.35 -7.82
N ASP A 93 -12.69 5.65 -8.93
CA ASP A 93 -13.12 4.25 -8.92
C ASP A 93 -12.08 3.35 -8.27
N VAL A 94 -10.80 3.58 -8.59
CA VAL A 94 -9.68 2.86 -7.98
C VAL A 94 -9.60 3.12 -6.49
N MET A 95 -9.59 4.39 -6.08
CA MET A 95 -9.43 4.77 -4.67
C MET A 95 -10.64 4.39 -3.81
N SER A 96 -11.80 4.18 -4.42
CA SER A 96 -13.03 3.72 -3.76
C SER A 96 -13.22 2.20 -3.82
N HIS A 97 -12.25 1.45 -4.35
CA HIS A 97 -12.34 0.00 -4.57
C HIS A 97 -13.55 -0.41 -5.46
N ARG A 98 -13.96 0.39 -6.45
CA ARG A 98 -15.17 0.16 -7.28
C ARG A 98 -14.85 -0.38 -8.68
N THR A 99 -13.68 -0.96 -8.86
CA THR A 99 -13.15 -1.34 -10.19
C THR A 99 -13.56 -2.74 -10.65
N GLY A 100 -14.30 -3.49 -9.84
CA GLY A 100 -14.69 -4.87 -10.14
C GLY A 100 -13.53 -5.89 -10.23
N MET A 101 -12.29 -5.44 -9.98
CA MET A 101 -11.10 -6.28 -9.93
C MET A 101 -11.08 -7.05 -8.62
N PRO A 102 -11.11 -8.40 -8.62
CA PRO A 102 -10.98 -9.17 -7.40
C PRO A 102 -9.54 -9.12 -6.87
N ARG A 103 -9.34 -9.59 -5.63
CA ARG A 103 -8.09 -9.41 -4.88
C ARG A 103 -6.83 -9.95 -5.57
N HIS A 104 -6.96 -11.12 -6.22
CA HIS A 104 -5.84 -11.84 -6.85
C HIS A 104 -4.56 -11.85 -5.98
N ASP A 105 -4.68 -12.16 -4.69
CA ASP A 105 -3.66 -11.82 -3.69
C ASP A 105 -2.26 -12.38 -4.00
N SER A 106 -2.17 -13.54 -4.65
CA SER A 106 -0.90 -14.13 -5.09
C SER A 106 -0.10 -13.23 -6.05
N MET A 107 -0.77 -12.39 -6.85
CA MET A 107 -0.14 -11.49 -7.80
C MET A 107 0.59 -10.31 -7.16
N TRP A 108 0.34 -10.00 -5.88
CA TRP A 108 1.07 -8.93 -5.17
C TRP A 108 1.89 -9.46 -3.99
N ILE A 109 1.53 -10.59 -3.39
CA ILE A 109 2.26 -11.19 -2.26
C ILE A 109 3.56 -11.86 -2.70
N ILE A 110 3.57 -12.48 -3.88
CA ILE A 110 4.76 -13.20 -4.36
C ILE A 110 5.80 -12.18 -4.80
N ASP A 111 6.95 -12.17 -4.13
CA ASP A 111 8.13 -11.49 -4.60
C ASP A 111 8.84 -12.34 -5.66
N ASP A 112 8.59 -12.00 -6.92
CA ASP A 112 9.20 -12.57 -8.11
C ASP A 112 10.17 -11.58 -8.78
N GLY A 113 10.54 -10.50 -8.09
CA GLY A 113 11.31 -9.40 -8.66
C GLY A 113 10.56 -8.56 -9.70
N SER A 114 9.24 -8.72 -9.84
CA SER A 114 8.45 -7.92 -10.78
C SER A 114 8.24 -6.49 -10.28
N THR A 115 8.40 -5.55 -11.20
CA THR A 115 8.17 -4.12 -10.94
C THR A 115 6.69 -3.80 -10.86
N VAL A 116 6.36 -2.69 -10.19
CA VAL A 116 5.00 -2.11 -10.14
C VAL A 116 4.40 -2.02 -11.56
N ARG A 117 5.15 -1.46 -12.51
CA ARG A 117 4.79 -1.42 -13.94
C ARG A 117 4.43 -2.79 -14.52
N ARG A 118 5.24 -3.81 -14.26
CA ARG A 118 5.01 -5.17 -14.79
C ARG A 118 3.72 -5.76 -14.21
N ARG A 119 3.48 -5.60 -12.91
CA ARG A 119 2.25 -6.07 -12.25
C ARG A 119 1.01 -5.31 -12.76
N THR A 120 1.11 -4.00 -12.99
CA THR A 120 0.05 -3.21 -13.65
C THR A 120 -0.27 -3.76 -15.04
N ARG A 121 0.75 -4.11 -15.85
CA ARG A 121 0.53 -4.71 -17.17
C ARG A 121 -0.18 -6.06 -17.10
N SER A 122 0.07 -6.86 -16.06
CA SER A 122 -0.55 -8.18 -15.89
C SER A 122 -2.08 -8.11 -15.72
N LEU A 123 -2.65 -6.96 -15.33
CA LEU A 123 -4.10 -6.79 -15.17
C LEU A 123 -4.91 -7.11 -16.45
N ARG A 124 -4.29 -7.01 -17.63
CA ARG A 124 -4.90 -7.38 -18.91
C ARG A 124 -5.30 -8.86 -19.01
N HIS A 125 -4.80 -9.70 -18.09
CA HIS A 125 -5.07 -11.13 -18.03
C HIS A 125 -6.00 -11.51 -16.86
N LEU A 126 -6.47 -10.53 -16.09
CA LEU A 126 -7.26 -10.77 -14.89
C LEU A 126 -8.73 -10.40 -15.15
N PRO A 127 -9.66 -11.36 -15.08
CA PRO A 127 -11.07 -11.08 -15.33
C PRO A 127 -11.69 -10.27 -14.20
N LEU A 128 -12.51 -9.29 -14.58
CA LEU A 128 -13.37 -8.57 -13.63
C LEU A 128 -14.50 -9.49 -13.14
N THR A 129 -14.88 -9.32 -11.87
CA THR A 129 -15.97 -10.11 -11.25
C THR A 129 -17.25 -9.31 -11.04
N ASN A 130 -17.17 -7.98 -11.13
CA ASN A 130 -18.31 -7.07 -11.05
C ASN A 130 -18.18 -5.98 -12.12
N ALA A 131 -19.29 -5.41 -12.56
CA ALA A 131 -19.26 -4.25 -13.43
C ALA A 131 -18.86 -3.00 -12.62
N PRO A 132 -17.79 -2.27 -13.00
CA PRO A 132 -17.53 -0.94 -12.45
C PRO A 132 -18.67 0.05 -12.79
N PRO A 133 -18.82 1.16 -12.06
CA PRO A 133 -18.37 1.39 -10.71
C PRO A 133 -19.44 0.97 -9.68
N THR A 134 -19.97 -0.26 -9.73
CA THR A 134 -21.19 -0.60 -8.98
C THR A 134 -20.95 -1.05 -7.54
N THR A 135 -19.91 -1.85 -7.30
CA THR A 135 -19.72 -2.58 -6.04
C THR A 135 -18.32 -2.32 -5.50
N SER A 136 -18.23 -2.02 -4.20
CA SER A 136 -16.93 -1.92 -3.52
C SER A 136 -16.36 -3.33 -3.30
N GLN A 137 -15.19 -3.59 -3.88
CA GLN A 137 -14.44 -4.83 -3.82
C GLN A 137 -12.97 -4.51 -3.58
N CYS A 138 -12.51 -4.71 -2.34
CA CYS A 138 -11.13 -4.38 -1.97
C CYS A 138 -10.12 -5.11 -2.85
N CYS A 139 -9.19 -4.36 -3.44
CA CYS A 139 -8.16 -4.90 -4.32
C CYS A 139 -6.85 -4.11 -4.22
N ASN A 140 -5.81 -4.73 -3.65
CA ASN A 140 -4.49 -4.12 -3.51
C ASN A 140 -3.81 -3.85 -4.85
N LEU A 141 -4.11 -4.66 -5.88
CA LEU A 141 -3.54 -4.46 -7.22
C LEU A 141 -3.92 -3.11 -7.82
N MET A 142 -5.13 -2.60 -7.53
CA MET A 142 -5.54 -1.31 -8.05
C MET A 142 -4.83 -0.15 -7.33
N PHE A 143 -4.49 -0.29 -6.05
CA PHE A 143 -3.62 0.67 -5.36
C PHE A 143 -2.18 0.66 -5.91
N MET A 144 -1.71 -0.49 -6.37
CA MET A 144 -0.44 -0.58 -7.10
C MET A 144 -0.49 0.14 -8.46
N VAL A 145 -1.62 0.12 -9.16
CA VAL A 145 -1.82 0.95 -10.36
C VAL A 145 -1.68 2.43 -10.04
N VAL A 146 -2.23 2.89 -8.92
CA VAL A 146 -2.09 4.29 -8.47
C VAL A 146 -0.64 4.64 -8.15
N SER A 147 0.10 3.72 -7.53
CA SER A 147 1.56 3.87 -7.37
C SER A 147 2.23 4.11 -8.72
N HIS A 148 1.92 3.29 -9.73
CA HIS A 148 2.48 3.44 -11.08
C HIS A 148 2.12 4.77 -11.74
N VAL A 149 0.89 5.26 -11.53
CA VAL A 149 0.44 6.56 -12.02
C VAL A 149 1.31 7.68 -11.44
N ILE A 150 1.50 7.70 -10.12
CA ILE A 150 2.32 8.71 -9.43
C ILE A 150 3.77 8.63 -9.93
N GLU A 151 4.33 7.41 -10.00
CA GLU A 151 5.71 7.21 -10.45
C GLU A 151 5.93 7.68 -11.89
N THR A 152 4.99 7.39 -12.77
CA THR A 152 5.07 7.80 -14.19
C THR A 152 4.92 9.32 -14.34
N ALA A 153 3.97 9.93 -13.63
CA ALA A 153 3.69 11.35 -13.78
C ALA A 153 4.75 12.25 -13.13
N THR A 154 5.39 11.78 -12.05
CA THR A 154 6.36 12.58 -11.27
C THR A 154 7.81 12.23 -11.60
N GLY A 155 8.07 11.04 -12.17
CA GLY A 155 9.41 10.50 -12.35
C GLY A 155 10.09 10.06 -11.04
N GLN A 156 9.35 10.02 -9.92
CA GLN A 156 9.84 9.65 -8.59
C GLN A 156 9.19 8.35 -8.11
N GLY A 157 9.94 7.50 -7.41
CA GLY A 157 9.35 6.33 -6.75
C GLY A 157 8.29 6.74 -5.72
N LEU A 158 7.24 5.94 -5.53
CA LEU A 158 6.17 6.28 -4.58
C LEU A 158 6.70 6.53 -3.16
N GLY A 159 7.68 5.73 -2.71
CA GLY A 159 8.30 5.92 -1.39
C GLY A 159 8.99 7.28 -1.23
N ASP A 160 9.67 7.77 -2.28
CA ASP A 160 10.29 9.10 -2.27
C ASP A 160 9.25 10.21 -2.30
N PHE A 161 8.19 10.04 -3.10
CA PHE A 161 7.08 10.98 -3.12
C PHE A 161 6.44 11.12 -1.74
N LEU A 162 6.12 10.00 -1.08
CA LEU A 162 5.57 9.98 0.28
C LEU A 162 6.53 10.63 1.29
N ARG A 163 7.83 10.36 1.16
CA ARG A 163 8.87 10.94 2.03
C ARG A 163 8.93 12.46 1.91
N ILE A 164 8.93 12.99 0.69
CA ILE A 164 9.05 14.42 0.44
C ILE A 164 7.76 15.17 0.81
N HIS A 165 6.61 14.65 0.38
CA HIS A 165 5.35 15.38 0.41
C HIS A 165 4.50 15.11 1.66
N ILE A 166 4.83 14.08 2.46
CA ILE A 166 4.06 13.73 3.65
C ILE A 166 4.98 13.52 4.85
N TYR A 167 5.85 12.50 4.82
CA TYR A 167 6.61 12.11 6.01
C TYR A 167 7.55 13.21 6.48
N GLY A 168 8.27 13.86 5.56
CA GLY A 168 9.16 14.98 5.87
C GLY A 168 8.43 16.19 6.44
N LEU A 169 7.27 16.55 5.88
CA LEU A 169 6.47 17.69 6.34
C LEU A 169 5.85 17.46 7.73
N LEU A 170 5.53 16.20 8.05
CA LEU A 170 4.96 15.80 9.34
C LEU A 170 6.01 15.34 10.35
N ASN A 171 7.30 15.46 10.02
CA ASN A 171 8.42 14.99 10.85
C ASN A 171 8.32 13.50 11.24
N MET A 172 7.80 12.66 10.34
CA MET A 172 7.66 11.22 10.51
C MET A 172 8.95 10.49 10.13
N THR A 173 10.04 10.74 10.86
CA THR A 173 11.40 10.21 10.56
C THR A 173 11.54 8.69 10.73
N SER A 174 10.58 8.06 11.41
CA SER A 174 10.53 6.63 11.71
C SER A 174 9.49 5.89 10.85
N THR A 175 9.11 6.44 9.70
CA THR A 175 8.16 5.84 8.75
C THR A 175 8.83 5.60 7.40
N PHE A 176 8.74 4.37 6.90
CA PHE A 176 9.43 3.94 5.69
C PHE A 176 8.45 3.23 4.75
N PHE A 177 8.67 3.38 3.45
CA PHE A 177 7.87 2.71 2.43
C PHE A 177 8.43 1.33 2.08
N SER A 178 9.76 1.16 2.08
CA SER A 178 10.43 -0.10 1.79
C SER A 178 10.97 -0.77 3.05
N LEU A 179 11.01 -2.11 3.04
CA LEU A 179 11.64 -2.88 4.12
C LEU A 179 13.14 -2.59 4.22
N SER A 180 13.82 -2.44 3.08
CA SER A 180 15.25 -2.13 3.05
C SER A 180 15.57 -0.81 3.76
N ASP A 181 14.75 0.23 3.59
CA ASP A 181 14.97 1.51 4.27
C ASP A 181 14.77 1.36 5.78
N ALA A 182 13.74 0.62 6.20
CA ALA A 182 13.50 0.35 7.62
C ALA A 182 14.63 -0.47 8.26
N GLN A 183 15.20 -1.45 7.55
CA GLN A 183 16.32 -2.27 8.03
C GLN A 183 17.65 -1.51 8.08
N ASN A 184 17.83 -0.51 7.21
CA ASN A 184 19.01 0.36 7.21
C ASN A 184 18.93 1.49 8.24
N SER A 185 17.80 1.60 8.96
CA SER A 185 17.59 2.56 10.04
C SER A 185 18.14 2.02 11.38
N SER A 186 18.01 2.81 12.45
CA SER A 186 18.57 2.52 13.77
C SER A 186 17.78 1.50 14.59
N ASP A 187 16.46 1.42 14.40
CA ASP A 187 15.58 0.59 15.22
C ASP A 187 15.22 -0.75 14.55
N PRO A 188 14.92 -1.80 15.34
CA PRO A 188 14.64 -3.11 14.78
C PRO A 188 13.25 -3.19 14.13
N VAL A 189 13.16 -3.90 13.01
CA VAL A 189 11.89 -4.31 12.40
C VAL A 189 11.37 -5.56 13.12
N ALA A 190 10.15 -5.48 13.67
CA ALA A 190 9.50 -6.61 14.33
C ALA A 190 9.26 -7.77 13.37
N GLN A 191 9.46 -9.00 13.85
CA GLN A 191 9.31 -10.21 13.05
C GLN A 191 7.83 -10.52 12.83
N GLY A 192 7.44 -10.73 11.56
CA GLY A 192 6.10 -11.18 11.22
C GLY A 192 5.89 -12.65 11.57
N TYR A 193 4.69 -12.99 12.06
CA TYR A 193 4.27 -14.36 12.35
C TYR A 193 2.92 -14.66 11.71
N TYR A 194 2.75 -15.88 11.21
CA TYR A 194 1.45 -16.39 10.77
C TYR A 194 1.12 -17.68 11.51
N ARG A 195 -0.19 -17.92 11.68
CA ARG A 195 -0.69 -19.14 12.29
C ARG A 195 -0.85 -20.21 11.22
N SER A 196 -0.08 -21.29 11.33
CA SER A 196 -0.28 -22.47 10.49
C SER A 196 -1.48 -23.30 10.99
N SER A 197 -2.11 -24.04 10.07
CA SER A 197 -3.18 -25.01 10.37
C SER A 197 -2.76 -26.07 11.40
N ARG A 198 -1.45 -26.28 11.59
CA ARG A 198 -0.86 -27.17 12.61
C ARG A 198 -0.67 -26.52 13.99
N ALA A 199 -1.25 -25.34 14.24
CA ALA A 199 -1.23 -24.61 15.50
C ALA A 199 0.15 -24.10 15.99
N TYR A 200 1.20 -24.20 15.19
CA TYR A 200 2.50 -23.56 15.46
C TYR A 200 2.55 -22.15 14.86
N LEU A 201 3.21 -21.22 15.58
CA LEU A 201 3.63 -19.93 15.02
C LEU A 201 4.79 -20.21 14.05
N ALA A 202 4.61 -19.86 12.80
CA ALA A 202 5.67 -19.84 11.81
C ALA A 202 6.09 -18.39 11.58
N SER A 203 7.39 -18.13 11.51
CA SER A 203 7.89 -16.83 11.10
C SER A 203 7.61 -16.64 9.61
N VAL A 204 7.18 -15.44 9.25
CA VAL A 204 7.20 -15.00 7.85
C VAL A 204 8.67 -14.83 7.50
N GLN A 205 9.18 -15.59 6.52
CA GLN A 205 10.53 -15.37 6.03
C GLN A 205 10.63 -13.92 5.57
N LYS A 206 11.71 -13.21 5.96
CA LYS A 206 11.96 -11.85 5.48
C LYS A 206 12.16 -11.96 3.96
N CYS A 207 11.16 -11.57 3.19
CA CYS A 207 11.33 -11.25 1.77
C CYS A 207 12.03 -9.89 1.69
#